data_AF-R6NUW8-F1
#
_entry.id   AF-R6NUW8-F1
#
_cell.length_a   1.000
_cell.length_b   1.000
_cell.length_c   1.000
_cell.angle_alpha   90.00
_cell.angle_beta   90.00
_cell.angle_gamma   90.00
#
_symmetry.space_group_name_H-M   'P 1'
#
loop_
_entity.id
_entity.type
_entity.pdbx_description
1 polymer ?
#
loop_
_entity_poly.entity_id
_entity_poly.type
_entity_poly.pdbx_seq_one_letter_code
_entity_poly.pdbx_strand_id
1 'polypeptide(L)'
;MGEFAVTEADETVISFSVSDGSTVTATIPVTAVRIPSTVRPTAIVEVPSETLAHSHTVPRTERTSRPTTTRKQKTTTTSAPTTTEKAVTATTVKHTEPPATVPPEDDYVVSGGVLTEYKGSGGSVTVPSKIGSSVVTAIGRGAFSGNTSLRSVSLPVGVKKIGQEAFADCTALTSVSLPSTLESVGAGAFYGCSSLGSVNIPGGVTSLGDDAFYGCSSLKTVTIPDSVTSIGDGAFDGCDGVTVKCSKDSAAYEYAVANGINVST
;
A
#
# COMPACT_ATOMS: atom_id res chain seq x y z
N MET A 1 -34.50 41.62 38.96
CA MET A 1 -33.74 41.63 37.70
C MET A 1 -32.28 41.73 38.10
N GLY A 2 -31.52 40.65 37.87
CA GLY A 2 -30.12 40.54 38.25
C GLY A 2 -29.40 39.80 37.13
N GLU A 3 -28.50 40.53 36.50
CA GLU A 3 -27.61 40.15 35.41
C GLU A 3 -26.62 39.08 35.90
N PHE A 4 -26.57 37.92 35.24
CA PHE A 4 -25.51 36.94 35.44
C PHE A 4 -24.70 36.82 34.16
N ALA A 5 -23.46 37.32 34.26
CA ALA A 5 -22.43 37.20 33.24
C ALA A 5 -22.09 35.72 33.02
N VAL A 6 -22.07 35.30 31.75
CA VAL A 6 -21.56 34.00 31.33
C VAL A 6 -20.05 34.13 31.23
N THR A 7 -19.31 33.57 32.19
CA THR A 7 -17.87 33.36 32.05
C THR A 7 -17.65 32.18 31.09
N GLU A 8 -17.00 32.45 29.96
CA GLU A 8 -16.46 31.44 29.04
C GLU A 8 -15.53 30.48 29.80
N ALA A 9 -15.94 29.21 29.86
CA ALA A 9 -15.04 28.08 30.13
C ALA A 9 -15.28 27.06 29.02
N ASP A 10 -14.31 26.91 28.12
CA ASP A 10 -14.42 26.22 26.83
C ASP A 10 -14.32 24.68 26.92
N GLU A 11 -14.52 24.11 28.11
CA GLU A 11 -14.32 22.67 28.36
C GLU A 11 -15.34 22.12 29.36
N THR A 12 -15.97 20.99 29.00
CA THR A 12 -16.77 20.21 29.95
C THR A 12 -15.95 19.01 30.42
N VAL A 13 -15.73 18.92 31.73
CA VAL A 13 -15.03 17.80 32.36
C VAL A 13 -16.06 16.82 32.90
N ILE A 14 -16.04 15.58 32.42
CA ILE A 14 -16.87 14.50 32.95
C ILE A 14 -15.98 13.55 33.74
N SER A 15 -16.34 13.29 34.99
CA SER A 15 -15.67 12.34 35.87
C SER A 15 -16.53 11.10 36.08
N PHE A 16 -15.91 9.92 36.03
CA PHE A 16 -16.53 8.66 36.40
C PHE A 16 -15.74 7.97 37.50
N SER A 17 -16.48 7.43 38.47
CA SER A 17 -15.93 6.67 39.58
C SER A 17 -15.80 5.21 39.16
N VAL A 18 -14.60 4.65 39.24
CA VAL A 18 -14.35 3.22 39.05
C VAL A 18 -14.57 2.52 40.39
N SER A 19 -15.09 1.29 40.36
CA SER A 19 -15.42 0.49 41.54
C SER A 19 -14.23 0.12 42.43
N ASP A 20 -12.99 0.37 41.97
CA ASP A 20 -11.76 0.25 42.77
C ASP A 20 -11.40 1.54 43.55
N GLY A 21 -12.22 2.59 43.45
CA GLY A 21 -12.02 3.88 44.09
C GLY A 21 -11.21 4.88 43.27
N SER A 22 -10.73 4.51 42.08
CA SER A 22 -10.05 5.42 41.17
C SER A 22 -11.05 6.34 40.46
N THR A 23 -10.65 7.58 40.20
CA THR A 23 -11.41 8.51 39.36
C THR A 23 -10.70 8.68 38.03
N VAL A 24 -11.47 8.62 36.94
CA VAL A 24 -10.98 8.93 35.61
C VAL A 24 -11.74 10.13 35.09
N THR A 25 -11.01 11.13 34.60
CA THR A 25 -11.55 12.36 34.03
C THR A 25 -11.33 12.35 32.53
N ALA A 26 -12.36 12.75 31.78
CA ALA A 26 -12.26 13.03 30.36
C ALA A 26 -12.63 14.50 30.11
N THR A 27 -11.75 15.21 29.41
CA THR A 27 -12.00 16.58 28.95
C THR A 27 -12.49 16.51 27.51
N ILE A 28 -13.68 17.04 27.24
CA ILE A 28 -14.25 17.07 25.89
C ILE A 28 -14.37 18.53 25.44
N PRO A 29 -13.81 18.91 24.26
CA PRO A 29 -14.00 20.24 23.71
C PRO A 29 -15.47 20.42 23.29
N VAL A 30 -16.05 21.57 23.62
CA VAL A 30 -17.50 21.87 23.46
C VAL A 30 -17.97 21.80 22.00
N THR A 31 -17.06 21.84 21.04
CA THR A 31 -17.34 21.65 19.60
C THR A 31 -17.85 20.25 19.20
N ALA A 32 -17.78 19.25 20.07
CA ALA A 32 -18.22 17.88 19.78
C ALA A 32 -19.68 17.55 20.19
N VAL A 33 -20.42 18.47 20.82
CA VAL A 33 -21.80 18.23 21.28
C VAL A 33 -22.79 18.91 20.34
N ARG A 34 -23.19 18.24 19.25
CA ARG A 34 -24.30 18.72 18.41
C ARG A 34 -25.16 17.60 17.84
N ILE A 35 -26.19 17.15 18.59
CA ILE A 35 -27.53 16.77 18.09
C ILE A 35 -28.46 16.51 19.32
N PRO A 36 -29.83 16.57 19.24
CA PRO A 36 -30.70 16.50 18.06
C PRO A 36 -31.90 17.48 18.04
N SER A 37 -32.58 17.59 16.90
CA SER A 37 -33.99 18.00 16.87
C SER A 37 -34.79 16.96 16.11
N THR A 38 -35.93 16.59 16.69
CA THR A 38 -36.97 15.67 16.22
C THR A 38 -36.61 14.19 16.13
N VAL A 39 -37.01 13.40 17.14
CA VAL A 39 -38.00 12.29 17.02
C VAL A 39 -38.60 12.04 18.42
N ARG A 40 -39.95 12.04 18.51
CA ARG A 40 -40.76 11.75 19.72
C ARG A 40 -40.81 10.24 19.99
N PRO A 41 -40.92 9.78 21.25
CA PRO A 41 -41.13 8.37 21.57
C PRO A 41 -42.62 8.03 21.62
N THR A 42 -43.00 6.88 21.08
CA THR A 42 -44.18 6.14 21.55
C THR A 42 -43.82 4.66 21.50
N ALA A 43 -43.72 4.07 22.68
CA ALA A 43 -43.52 2.64 22.88
C ALA A 43 -44.83 1.90 22.61
N ILE A 44 -44.76 0.79 21.86
CA ILE A 44 -45.75 -0.29 21.94
C ILE A 44 -44.98 -1.60 21.98
N VAL A 45 -45.27 -2.35 23.04
CA VAL A 45 -44.87 -3.73 23.31
C VAL A 45 -45.77 -4.63 22.46
N GLU A 46 -45.19 -5.57 21.70
CA GLU A 46 -45.97 -6.70 21.18
C GLU A 46 -45.16 -8.00 21.19
N VAL A 47 -45.87 -9.05 21.59
CA VAL A 47 -45.49 -10.41 21.98
C VAL A 47 -45.12 -11.31 20.79
N PRO A 48 -44.24 -12.32 20.95
CA PRO A 48 -44.12 -13.41 19.98
C PRO A 48 -45.11 -14.53 20.34
N SER A 49 -45.99 -14.90 19.40
CA SER A 49 -46.82 -16.11 19.47
C SER A 49 -46.20 -17.26 18.67
N GLU A 50 -46.21 -18.45 19.27
CA GLU A 50 -45.99 -19.77 18.65
C GLU A 50 -47.05 -20.03 17.54
N THR A 51 -47.00 -21.01 16.61
CA THR A 51 -46.75 -22.46 16.78
C THR A 51 -46.66 -23.22 15.41
N LEU A 52 -45.86 -24.30 15.38
CA LEU A 52 -46.11 -25.70 14.90
C LEU A 52 -46.11 -26.20 13.41
N ALA A 53 -45.14 -27.13 13.17
CA ALA A 53 -45.14 -28.46 12.47
C ALA A 53 -45.44 -28.58 10.96
N HIS A 54 -44.75 -29.43 10.17
CA HIS A 54 -44.73 -30.92 10.25
C HIS A 54 -43.53 -31.62 9.53
N SER A 55 -43.36 -32.90 9.92
CA SER A 55 -42.37 -33.98 9.66
C SER A 55 -42.16 -34.41 8.19
N HIS A 56 -41.09 -35.12 7.78
CA HIS A 56 -40.71 -36.54 8.06
C HIS A 56 -39.26 -36.84 7.56
N THR A 57 -38.38 -37.41 8.39
CA THR A 57 -38.00 -38.84 8.53
C THR A 57 -36.99 -39.40 7.48
N VAL A 58 -35.80 -39.72 8.02
CA VAL A 58 -34.56 -40.49 7.64
C VAL A 58 -34.79 -41.88 6.99
N PRO A 59 -33.77 -42.77 6.71
CA PRO A 59 -32.29 -42.67 6.51
C PRO A 59 -31.78 -43.54 5.31
N ARG A 60 -30.44 -43.69 5.09
CA ARG A 60 -29.72 -45.00 4.95
C ARG A 60 -28.26 -44.88 4.43
N THR A 61 -27.45 -45.76 5.01
CA THR A 61 -26.04 -46.17 4.84
C THR A 61 -25.63 -46.77 3.49
N GLU A 62 -24.34 -46.67 3.10
CA GLU A 62 -23.39 -47.80 2.83
C GLU A 62 -22.06 -47.34 2.16
N ARG A 63 -20.90 -47.69 2.74
CA ARG A 63 -19.86 -48.67 2.29
C ARG A 63 -19.03 -48.28 1.04
N THR A 64 -17.73 -47.99 1.22
CA THR A 64 -16.53 -48.84 1.02
C THR A 64 -15.84 -48.69 -0.33
N SER A 65 -14.54 -48.33 -0.32
CA SER A 65 -13.52 -48.91 -1.22
C SER A 65 -12.08 -48.49 -0.85
N ARG A 66 -11.32 -49.45 -0.30
CA ARG A 66 -9.87 -49.69 -0.55
C ARG A 66 -9.74 -50.35 -1.95
N PRO A 67 -8.57 -50.57 -2.61
CA PRO A 67 -7.24 -50.84 -2.02
C PRO A 67 -6.02 -50.22 -2.74
N THR A 68 -4.85 -50.28 -2.11
CA THR A 68 -3.62 -50.79 -2.76
C THR A 68 -2.59 -51.16 -1.68
N THR A 69 -1.96 -52.30 -1.90
CA THR A 69 -1.06 -52.99 -0.98
C THR A 69 0.38 -52.89 -1.49
N THR A 70 1.27 -52.58 -0.56
CA THR A 70 2.73 -52.70 -0.64
C THR A 70 3.17 -54.13 -0.97
N ARG A 71 4.13 -54.28 -1.89
CA ARG A 71 4.95 -55.50 -2.05
C ARG A 71 6.43 -55.14 -1.90
N LYS A 72 7.09 -55.74 -0.91
CA LYS A 72 8.56 -55.80 -0.74
C LYS A 72 9.12 -57.05 -1.42
N GLN A 73 10.28 -56.93 -2.07
CA GLN A 73 11.31 -57.97 -2.29
C GLN A 73 12.59 -57.22 -2.73
N LYS A 74 13.68 -57.11 -1.96
CA LYS A 74 14.67 -58.08 -1.41
C LYS A 74 15.84 -58.37 -2.39
N THR A 75 17.02 -57.86 -2.01
CA THR A 75 18.44 -58.32 -2.22
C THR A 75 19.00 -58.29 -3.66
N THR A 76 20.28 -57.97 -3.97
CA THR A 76 21.59 -58.14 -3.29
C THR A 76 22.67 -57.22 -3.94
N THR A 77 23.62 -56.72 -3.12
CA THR A 77 25.11 -56.57 -3.28
C THR A 77 25.71 -56.42 -4.71
N THR A 78 26.59 -55.47 -5.05
CA THR A 78 27.99 -55.31 -4.57
C THR A 78 28.67 -54.11 -5.27
N SER A 79 29.67 -53.52 -4.57
CA SER A 79 30.89 -52.83 -5.07
C SER A 79 30.83 -51.40 -5.64
N ALA A 80 31.44 -50.48 -4.88
CA ALA A 80 32.01 -49.21 -5.31
C ALA A 80 33.30 -49.46 -6.17
N PRO A 81 33.87 -48.47 -6.88
CA PRO A 81 34.54 -47.35 -6.21
C PRO A 81 34.46 -45.96 -6.90
N THR A 82 34.65 -44.92 -6.06
CA THR A 82 35.25 -43.59 -6.30
C THR A 82 34.94 -42.81 -7.59
N THR A 83 34.36 -41.61 -7.43
CA THR A 83 34.99 -40.31 -7.83
C THR A 83 34.28 -39.15 -7.12
N THR A 84 35.02 -38.49 -6.22
CA THR A 84 35.02 -37.05 -5.88
C THR A 84 33.70 -36.28 -5.97
N GLU A 85 32.93 -36.24 -4.87
CA GLU A 85 31.93 -35.19 -4.64
C GLU A 85 32.59 -34.05 -3.84
N LYS A 86 33.01 -33.01 -4.56
CA LYS A 86 33.37 -31.74 -3.94
C LYS A 86 32.06 -31.07 -3.57
N ALA A 87 31.67 -31.19 -2.30
CA ALA A 87 30.58 -30.43 -1.72
C ALA A 87 30.90 -28.94 -1.86
N VAL A 88 30.35 -28.30 -2.90
CA VAL A 88 30.24 -26.85 -2.95
C VAL A 88 29.08 -26.54 -2.02
N THR A 89 29.40 -26.34 -0.76
CA THR A 89 28.52 -25.70 0.21
C THR A 89 27.98 -24.43 -0.45
N ALA A 90 26.69 -24.41 -0.74
CA ALA A 90 25.97 -23.18 -1.00
C ALA A 90 26.07 -22.34 0.27
N THR A 91 27.13 -21.53 0.35
CA THR A 91 27.20 -20.42 1.27
C THR A 91 26.10 -19.47 0.82
N THR A 92 24.94 -19.61 1.43
CA THR A 92 23.93 -18.55 1.49
C THR A 92 24.63 -17.35 2.11
N VAL A 93 25.24 -16.52 1.27
CA VAL A 93 25.63 -15.17 1.65
C VAL A 93 24.28 -14.49 1.87
N LYS A 94 23.82 -14.46 3.13
CA LYS A 94 22.87 -13.46 3.57
C LYS A 94 23.51 -12.14 3.16
N HIS A 95 23.01 -11.54 2.08
CA HIS A 95 23.26 -10.15 1.78
C HIS A 95 22.54 -9.40 2.90
N THR A 96 23.24 -9.20 4.01
CA THR A 96 22.86 -8.19 4.99
C THR A 96 22.91 -6.89 4.22
N GLU A 97 21.74 -6.39 3.85
CA GLU A 97 21.56 -5.05 3.31
C GLU A 97 22.37 -4.10 4.22
N PRO A 98 23.32 -3.32 3.66
CA PRO A 98 24.01 -2.31 4.44
C PRO A 98 22.93 -1.47 5.15
N PRO A 99 23.09 -1.18 6.45
CA PRO A 99 22.10 -0.39 7.17
C PRO A 99 21.84 0.87 6.37
N ALA A 100 20.57 1.12 6.04
CA ALA A 100 20.15 2.27 5.26
C ALA A 100 20.72 3.53 5.91
N THR A 101 21.84 4.03 5.39
CA THR A 101 22.38 5.31 5.80
C THR A 101 21.45 6.32 5.18
N VAL A 102 20.64 6.98 6.02
CA VAL A 102 19.87 8.16 5.59
C VAL A 102 20.85 9.08 4.87
N PRO A 103 20.64 9.39 3.57
CA PRO A 103 21.58 10.23 2.84
C PRO A 103 21.76 11.58 3.54
N PRO A 104 22.97 12.17 3.51
CA PRO A 104 23.21 13.51 4.04
C PRO A 104 22.18 14.53 3.55
N GLU A 105 21.78 15.49 4.39
CA GLU A 105 20.80 16.51 3.99
C GLU A 105 21.27 17.35 2.79
N ASP A 106 22.59 17.55 2.66
CA ASP A 106 23.20 18.28 1.54
C ASP A 106 23.04 17.58 0.17
N ASP A 107 22.67 16.29 0.17
CA ASP A 107 22.35 15.56 -1.06
C ASP A 107 21.00 16.00 -1.65
N TYR A 108 20.16 16.71 -0.90
CA TYR A 108 18.83 17.10 -1.32
C TYR A 108 18.75 18.60 -1.61
N VAL A 109 18.40 18.96 -2.85
CA VAL A 109 18.16 20.35 -3.24
C VAL A 109 16.66 20.64 -3.21
N VAL A 110 16.24 21.51 -2.31
CA VAL A 110 14.82 21.88 -2.13
C VAL A 110 14.60 23.36 -2.42
N SER A 111 13.58 23.65 -3.22
CA SER A 111 13.11 25.02 -3.50
C SER A 111 11.60 25.11 -3.31
N GLY A 112 11.13 26.00 -2.43
CA GLY A 112 9.70 26.18 -2.17
C GLY A 112 8.97 24.93 -1.68
N GLY A 113 9.67 24.04 -0.95
CA GLY A 113 9.12 22.76 -0.51
C GLY A 113 9.04 21.67 -1.59
N VAL A 114 9.63 21.90 -2.76
CA VAL A 114 9.77 20.92 -3.84
C VAL A 114 11.21 20.40 -3.85
N LEU A 115 11.40 19.08 -3.77
CA LEU A 115 12.71 18.46 -3.98
C LEU A 115 13.02 18.50 -5.47
N THR A 116 13.94 19.38 -5.90
CA THR A 116 14.25 19.60 -7.32
C THR A 116 15.39 18.74 -7.84
N GLU A 117 16.27 18.26 -6.95
CA GLU A 117 17.43 17.44 -7.33
C GLU A 117 17.89 16.62 -6.12
N TYR A 118 18.29 15.37 -6.36
CA TYR A 118 18.98 14.51 -5.41
C TYR A 118 20.37 14.14 -5.95
N LYS A 119 21.41 14.51 -5.19
CA LYS A 119 22.83 14.37 -5.56
C LYS A 119 23.50 13.15 -4.95
N GLY A 120 22.81 12.44 -4.07
CA GLY A 120 23.36 11.27 -3.39
C GLY A 120 23.53 10.08 -4.33
N SER A 121 24.35 9.13 -3.91
CA SER A 121 24.76 7.97 -4.73
C SER A 121 23.65 6.94 -4.99
N GLY A 122 22.45 7.10 -4.43
CA GLY A 122 21.36 6.12 -4.54
C GLY A 122 21.38 5.07 -3.42
N GLY A 123 21.00 3.83 -3.74
CA GLY A 123 20.77 2.76 -2.75
C GLY A 123 19.34 2.77 -2.20
N SER A 124 19.19 2.59 -0.90
CA SER A 124 17.90 2.68 -0.20
C SER A 124 17.75 4.09 0.37
N VAL A 125 16.91 4.92 -0.25
CA VAL A 125 16.74 6.35 0.09
C VAL A 125 15.43 6.56 0.83
N THR A 126 15.49 7.21 1.99
CA THR A 126 14.31 7.75 2.66
C THR A 126 14.36 9.27 2.57
N VAL A 127 13.43 9.87 1.84
CA VAL A 127 13.36 11.33 1.69
C VAL A 127 12.87 11.93 3.01
N PRO A 128 13.62 12.86 3.64
CA PRO A 128 13.19 13.51 4.87
C PRO A 128 11.91 14.34 4.65
N SER A 129 11.02 14.39 5.64
CA SER A 129 9.83 15.26 5.58
C SER A 129 10.18 16.75 5.67
N LYS A 130 11.38 17.07 6.17
CA LYS A 130 11.94 18.41 6.26
C LYS A 130 13.42 18.39 5.89
N ILE A 131 13.86 19.38 5.12
CA ILE A 131 15.26 19.61 4.76
C ILE A 131 15.54 21.08 5.09
N GLY A 132 16.39 21.34 6.09
CA GLY A 132 16.52 22.65 6.71
C GLY A 132 15.17 23.17 7.25
N SER A 133 14.75 24.36 6.81
CA SER A 133 13.44 24.94 7.19
C SER A 133 12.30 24.60 6.23
N SER A 134 12.57 23.85 5.17
CA SER A 134 11.58 23.54 4.13
C SER A 134 10.89 22.20 4.41
N VAL A 135 9.56 22.18 4.37
CA VAL A 135 8.77 20.94 4.38
C VAL A 135 8.70 20.40 2.95
N VAL A 136 9.01 19.12 2.75
CA VAL A 136 8.93 18.48 1.44
C VAL A 136 7.48 18.14 1.12
N THR A 137 6.92 18.81 0.13
CA THR A 137 5.52 18.69 -0.30
C THR A 137 5.38 18.13 -1.71
N ALA A 138 6.46 18.11 -2.50
CA ALA A 138 6.47 17.51 -3.83
C ALA A 138 7.87 17.02 -4.21
N ILE A 139 7.91 16.03 -5.10
CA ILE A 139 9.10 15.64 -5.84
C ILE A 139 9.05 16.34 -7.19
N GLY A 140 10.05 17.16 -7.47
CA GLY A 140 10.13 18.01 -8.64
C GLY A 140 10.44 17.24 -9.92
N ARG A 141 10.41 17.99 -11.04
CA ARG A 141 10.76 17.45 -12.35
C ARG A 141 12.19 16.91 -12.33
N GLY A 142 12.36 15.65 -12.72
CA GLY A 142 13.68 15.03 -12.85
C GLY A 142 14.48 14.87 -11.55
N ALA A 143 13.86 15.00 -10.38
CA ALA A 143 14.60 15.11 -9.10
C ALA A 143 15.56 13.94 -8.82
N PHE A 144 15.21 12.72 -9.23
CA PHE A 144 16.04 11.51 -9.14
C PHE A 144 16.41 10.93 -10.51
N SER A 145 16.14 11.66 -11.61
CA SER A 145 16.30 11.13 -12.96
C SER A 145 17.74 10.67 -13.22
N GLY A 146 17.88 9.51 -13.86
CA GLY A 146 19.16 8.90 -14.19
C GLY A 146 19.92 8.29 -13.00
N ASN A 147 19.32 8.21 -11.81
CA ASN A 147 19.98 7.56 -10.67
C ASN A 147 19.94 6.02 -10.80
N THR A 148 20.88 5.47 -11.58
CA THR A 148 20.99 4.03 -11.85
C THR A 148 21.42 3.19 -10.65
N SER A 149 21.69 3.82 -9.50
CA SER A 149 22.06 3.16 -8.25
C SER A 149 20.94 3.16 -7.22
N LEU A 150 19.86 3.92 -7.44
CA LEU A 150 18.68 3.97 -6.57
C LEU A 150 17.94 2.62 -6.63
N ARG A 151 17.87 1.91 -5.51
CA ARG A 151 17.24 0.58 -5.40
C ARG A 151 15.87 0.64 -4.75
N SER A 152 15.72 1.50 -3.75
CA SER A 152 14.43 1.75 -3.10
C SER A 152 14.30 3.21 -2.71
N VAL A 153 13.07 3.71 -2.76
CA VAL A 153 12.76 5.07 -2.30
C VAL A 153 11.53 5.06 -1.40
N SER A 154 11.63 5.75 -0.26
CA SER A 154 10.52 5.99 0.66
C SER A 154 10.24 7.47 0.74
N LEU A 155 9.02 7.86 0.35
CA LEU A 155 8.58 9.25 0.34
C LEU A 155 7.83 9.58 1.65
N PRO A 156 8.07 10.78 2.22
CA PRO A 156 7.46 11.15 3.49
C PRO A 156 5.98 11.50 3.30
N VAL A 157 5.21 11.27 4.37
CA VAL A 157 3.84 11.80 4.48
C VAL A 157 3.90 13.33 4.37
N GLY A 158 3.10 13.89 3.48
CA GLY A 158 3.11 15.32 3.14
C GLY A 158 3.46 15.59 1.68
N VAL A 159 4.14 14.66 1.01
CA VAL A 159 4.31 14.72 -0.45
C VAL A 159 2.97 14.50 -1.13
N LYS A 160 2.56 15.49 -1.92
CA LYS A 160 1.31 15.54 -2.68
C LYS A 160 1.50 15.23 -4.16
N LYS A 161 2.68 15.49 -4.71
CA LYS A 161 2.92 15.38 -6.15
C LYS A 161 4.26 14.75 -6.46
N ILE A 162 4.29 13.87 -7.46
CA ILE A 162 5.50 13.43 -8.15
C ILE A 162 5.50 14.10 -9.51
N GLY A 163 6.55 14.87 -9.80
CA GLY A 163 6.69 15.65 -11.03
C GLY A 163 7.03 14.82 -12.25
N GLN A 164 7.05 15.49 -13.41
CA GLN A 164 7.47 14.89 -14.67
C GLN A 164 8.87 14.27 -14.54
N GLU A 165 9.05 13.06 -15.08
CA GLU A 165 10.37 12.39 -15.14
C GLU A 165 11.08 12.24 -13.77
N ALA A 166 10.35 12.38 -12.65
CA ALA A 166 10.95 12.48 -11.31
C ALA A 166 11.91 11.32 -10.98
N PHE A 167 11.63 10.11 -11.44
CA PHE A 167 12.43 8.91 -11.30
C PHE A 167 12.79 8.29 -12.66
N ALA A 168 12.74 9.06 -13.76
CA ALA A 168 13.04 8.54 -15.09
C ALA A 168 14.45 7.92 -15.13
N ASP A 169 14.59 6.77 -15.78
CA ASP A 169 15.81 5.99 -15.93
C ASP A 169 16.51 5.56 -14.62
N CYS A 170 15.76 5.46 -13.51
CA CYS A 170 16.23 4.78 -12.30
C CYS A 170 16.22 3.25 -12.51
N THR A 171 17.10 2.75 -13.36
CA THR A 171 17.08 1.35 -13.85
C THR A 171 17.27 0.29 -12.77
N ALA A 172 17.86 0.64 -11.62
CA ALA A 172 18.00 -0.25 -10.46
C ALA A 172 16.83 -0.16 -9.46
N LEU A 173 15.84 0.72 -9.67
CA LEU A 173 14.75 0.94 -8.73
C LEU A 173 13.83 -0.29 -8.72
N THR A 174 13.76 -0.97 -7.58
CA THR A 174 12.97 -2.19 -7.39
C THR A 174 11.70 -1.95 -6.57
N SER A 175 11.71 -0.91 -5.73
CA SER A 175 10.66 -0.63 -4.77
C SER A 175 10.47 0.86 -4.55
N VAL A 176 9.21 1.30 -4.55
CA VAL A 176 8.80 2.66 -4.23
C VAL A 176 7.70 2.63 -3.18
N SER A 177 7.92 3.31 -2.06
CA SER A 177 6.90 3.54 -1.04
C SER A 177 6.27 4.90 -1.24
N LEU A 178 5.09 4.91 -1.86
CA LEU A 178 4.29 6.10 -2.13
C LEU A 178 3.50 6.51 -0.86
N PRO A 179 3.44 7.82 -0.52
CA PRO A 179 2.75 8.28 0.67
C PRO A 179 1.25 8.35 0.45
N SER A 180 0.46 8.14 1.50
CA SER A 180 -1.02 8.20 1.43
C SER A 180 -1.56 9.59 1.05
N THR A 181 -0.76 10.64 1.19
CA THR A 181 -1.09 12.03 0.84
C THR A 181 -0.87 12.36 -0.64
N LEU A 182 -0.38 11.41 -1.44
CA LEU A 182 -0.09 11.65 -2.85
C LEU A 182 -1.39 11.84 -3.64
N GLU A 183 -1.43 12.90 -4.45
CA GLU A 183 -2.60 13.33 -5.23
C GLU A 183 -2.40 13.10 -6.75
N SER A 184 -1.17 13.14 -7.25
CA SER A 184 -0.87 12.99 -8.67
C SER A 184 0.53 12.45 -8.96
N VAL A 185 0.66 11.68 -10.05
CA VAL A 185 1.92 11.19 -10.63
C VAL A 185 2.08 11.79 -12.02
N GLY A 186 3.16 12.55 -12.25
CA GLY A 186 3.40 13.26 -13.49
C GLY A 186 3.80 12.37 -14.68
N ALA A 187 3.84 12.98 -15.86
CA ALA A 187 4.24 12.29 -17.09
C ALA A 187 5.67 11.73 -16.99
N GLY A 188 5.88 10.50 -17.44
CA GLY A 188 7.17 9.83 -17.41
C GLY A 188 7.77 9.65 -16.00
N ALA A 189 6.98 9.79 -14.92
CA ALA A 189 7.51 9.83 -13.55
C ALA A 189 8.41 8.64 -13.19
N PHE A 190 8.12 7.45 -13.71
CA PHE A 190 8.91 6.22 -13.57
C PHE A 190 9.35 5.66 -14.93
N TYR A 191 9.44 6.50 -15.97
CA TYR A 191 9.90 6.11 -17.30
C TYR A 191 11.22 5.32 -17.20
N GLY A 192 11.32 4.17 -17.86
CA GLY A 192 12.55 3.38 -17.93
C GLY A 192 13.00 2.75 -16.60
N CYS A 193 12.16 2.72 -15.55
CA CYS A 193 12.45 2.01 -14.30
C CYS A 193 12.37 0.48 -14.50
N SER A 194 13.29 -0.09 -15.28
CA SER A 194 13.23 -1.46 -15.79
C SER A 194 13.26 -2.55 -14.73
N SER A 195 13.68 -2.25 -13.50
CA SER A 195 13.72 -3.20 -12.37
C SER A 195 12.51 -3.11 -11.44
N LEU A 196 11.59 -2.18 -11.67
CA LEU A 196 10.46 -1.94 -10.78
C LEU A 196 9.44 -3.08 -10.90
N GLY A 197 9.28 -3.88 -9.85
CA GLY A 197 8.52 -5.13 -9.91
C GLY A 197 7.02 -4.97 -9.66
N SER A 198 6.66 -4.09 -8.73
CA SER A 198 5.27 -3.80 -8.39
C SER A 198 5.11 -2.40 -7.82
N VAL A 199 3.91 -1.84 -7.99
CA VAL A 199 3.55 -0.52 -7.48
C VAL A 199 2.15 -0.55 -6.87
N ASN A 200 2.00 0.07 -5.71
CA ASN A 200 0.69 0.29 -5.08
C ASN A 200 0.36 1.78 -5.11
N ILE A 201 -0.56 2.19 -5.98
CA ILE A 201 -0.99 3.58 -6.09
C ILE A 201 -1.89 3.90 -4.89
N PRO A 202 -1.58 4.93 -4.08
CA PRO A 202 -2.37 5.24 -2.89
C PRO A 202 -3.73 5.85 -3.26
N GLY A 203 -4.73 5.64 -2.40
CA GLY A 203 -6.12 6.05 -2.64
C GLY A 203 -6.37 7.55 -2.81
N GLY A 204 -5.39 8.42 -2.52
CA GLY A 204 -5.49 9.86 -2.79
C GLY A 204 -5.19 10.28 -4.23
N VAL A 205 -4.60 9.39 -5.03
CA VAL A 205 -4.16 9.73 -6.39
C VAL A 205 -5.36 9.82 -7.33
N THR A 206 -5.42 10.93 -8.08
CA THR A 206 -6.49 11.20 -9.04
C THR A 206 -6.04 11.04 -10.50
N SER A 207 -4.73 11.14 -10.75
CA SER A 207 -4.17 11.13 -12.10
C SER A 207 -2.79 10.46 -12.17
N LEU A 208 -2.59 9.71 -13.24
CA LEU A 208 -1.31 9.21 -13.73
C LEU A 208 -1.05 9.86 -15.09
N GLY A 209 0.10 10.52 -15.26
CA GLY A 209 0.44 11.20 -16.51
C GLY A 209 0.84 10.25 -17.65
N ASP A 210 1.00 10.82 -18.84
CA ASP A 210 1.46 10.10 -20.03
C ASP A 210 2.79 9.40 -19.75
N ASP A 211 2.96 8.19 -20.27
CA ASP A 211 4.19 7.39 -20.11
C ASP A 211 4.64 7.17 -18.65
N ALA A 212 3.76 7.34 -17.65
CA ALA A 212 4.13 7.36 -16.23
C ALA A 212 4.97 6.14 -15.78
N PHE A 213 4.73 4.96 -16.35
CA PHE A 213 5.50 3.73 -16.13
C PHE A 213 6.04 3.13 -17.44
N TYR A 214 6.17 3.92 -18.50
CA TYR A 214 6.67 3.45 -19.79
C TYR A 214 8.01 2.72 -19.63
N GLY A 215 8.16 1.55 -20.25
CA GLY A 215 9.40 0.78 -20.25
C GLY A 215 9.75 0.12 -18.91
N CYS A 216 8.84 0.07 -17.93
CA CYS A 216 9.02 -0.70 -16.70
C CYS A 216 8.87 -2.22 -16.97
N SER A 217 9.80 -2.82 -17.68
CA SER A 217 9.71 -4.21 -18.18
C SER A 217 9.59 -5.30 -17.10
N SER A 218 10.09 -5.02 -15.88
CA SER A 218 9.90 -5.92 -14.73
C SER A 218 8.57 -5.76 -14.01
N LEU A 219 7.74 -4.77 -14.37
CA LEU A 219 6.52 -4.45 -13.66
C LEU A 219 5.46 -5.53 -13.90
N LYS A 220 5.21 -6.35 -12.87
CA LYS A 220 4.24 -7.46 -12.96
C LYS A 220 2.88 -7.10 -12.40
N THR A 221 2.81 -6.18 -11.45
CA THR A 221 1.52 -5.82 -10.82
C THR A 221 1.49 -4.37 -10.44
N VAL A 222 0.39 -3.70 -10.79
CA VAL A 222 0.07 -2.36 -10.31
C VAL A 222 -1.32 -2.40 -9.70
N THR A 223 -1.45 -1.95 -8.45
CA THR A 223 -2.76 -1.73 -7.83
C THR A 223 -3.15 -0.27 -8.06
N ILE A 224 -4.29 -0.05 -8.71
CA ILE A 224 -4.82 1.27 -9.02
C ILE A 224 -6.19 1.43 -8.34
N PRO A 225 -6.35 2.41 -7.42
CA PRO A 225 -7.62 2.65 -6.73
C PRO A 225 -8.62 3.39 -7.62
N ASP A 226 -9.91 3.30 -7.27
CA ASP A 226 -11.02 3.93 -8.00
C ASP A 226 -10.98 5.46 -8.00
N SER A 227 -10.17 6.07 -7.14
CA SER A 227 -9.92 7.51 -7.13
C SER A 227 -9.14 8.00 -8.34
N VAL A 228 -8.41 7.11 -9.04
CA VAL A 228 -7.72 7.46 -10.29
C VAL A 228 -8.76 7.55 -11.40
N THR A 229 -9.01 8.78 -11.86
CA THR A 229 -9.99 9.08 -12.91
C THR A 229 -9.34 9.43 -14.25
N SER A 230 -8.03 9.64 -14.28
CA SER A 230 -7.26 9.95 -15.48
C SER A 230 -5.97 9.14 -15.52
N ILE A 231 -5.75 8.42 -16.63
CA ILE A 231 -4.52 7.69 -16.92
C ILE A 231 -4.06 8.15 -18.29
N GLY A 232 -2.85 8.70 -18.36
CA GLY A 232 -2.28 9.25 -19.58
C GLY A 232 -1.94 8.18 -20.62
N ASP A 233 -1.75 8.64 -21.85
CA ASP A 233 -1.44 7.77 -22.98
C ASP A 233 -0.12 7.03 -22.74
N GLY A 234 -0.06 5.75 -23.12
CA GLY A 234 1.17 4.95 -23.01
C GLY A 234 1.65 4.70 -21.57
N ALA A 235 0.85 4.99 -20.54
CA ALA A 235 1.28 4.95 -19.14
C ALA A 235 1.91 3.60 -18.71
N PHE A 236 1.58 2.49 -19.38
CA PHE A 236 2.16 1.16 -19.14
C PHE A 236 2.76 0.52 -20.39
N ASP A 237 3.04 1.29 -21.44
CA ASP A 237 3.66 0.76 -22.65
C ASP A 237 5.06 0.22 -22.33
N GLY A 238 5.45 -0.90 -22.94
CA GLY A 238 6.72 -1.58 -22.62
C GLY A 238 6.76 -2.26 -21.24
N CYS A 239 5.62 -2.40 -20.54
CA CYS A 239 5.49 -3.21 -19.33
C CYS A 239 5.05 -4.65 -19.65
N ASP A 240 6.01 -5.52 -19.96
CA ASP A 240 5.73 -6.88 -20.43
C ASP A 240 4.95 -7.74 -19.41
N GLY A 241 3.69 -8.02 -19.75
CA GLY A 241 2.81 -8.90 -18.97
C GLY A 241 2.33 -8.27 -17.65
N VAL A 242 2.31 -6.95 -17.54
CA VAL A 242 1.77 -6.26 -16.36
C VAL A 242 0.30 -6.63 -16.14
N THR A 243 -0.07 -6.80 -14.86
CA THR A 243 -1.47 -6.96 -14.43
C THR A 243 -1.90 -5.76 -13.61
N VAL A 244 -2.97 -5.10 -14.04
CA VAL A 244 -3.62 -4.01 -13.31
C VAL A 244 -4.66 -4.62 -12.35
N LYS A 245 -4.52 -4.31 -11.07
CA LYS A 245 -5.48 -4.64 -10.02
C LYS A 245 -6.37 -3.43 -9.75
N CYS A 246 -7.66 -3.54 -10.08
CA CYS A 246 -8.63 -2.45 -9.98
C CYS A 246 -10.07 -2.96 -9.93
N SER A 247 -11.03 -2.12 -9.52
CA SER A 247 -12.46 -2.43 -9.60
C SER A 247 -12.94 -2.45 -11.05
N LYS A 248 -13.97 -3.25 -11.36
CA LYS A 248 -14.54 -3.38 -12.72
C LYS A 248 -15.11 -2.09 -13.31
N ASP A 249 -15.57 -1.19 -12.45
CA ASP A 249 -16.22 0.07 -12.85
C ASP A 249 -15.27 1.27 -12.78
N SER A 250 -13.95 1.03 -12.68
CA SER A 250 -12.93 2.07 -12.56
C SER A 250 -12.39 2.52 -13.91
N ALA A 251 -11.89 3.76 -13.99
CA ALA A 251 -11.18 4.25 -15.18
C ALA A 251 -9.92 3.41 -15.48
N ALA A 252 -9.31 2.81 -14.44
CA ALA A 252 -8.20 1.87 -14.59
C ALA A 252 -8.59 0.59 -15.34
N TYR A 253 -9.79 0.07 -15.09
CA TYR A 253 -10.32 -1.08 -15.81
C TYR A 253 -10.53 -0.75 -17.29
N GLU A 254 -11.20 0.38 -17.57
CA GLU A 254 -11.44 0.84 -18.94
C GLU A 254 -10.14 1.05 -19.71
N TYR A 255 -9.18 1.75 -19.10
CA TYR A 255 -7.85 1.96 -19.67
C TYR A 255 -7.15 0.63 -19.98
N ALA A 256 -7.14 -0.31 -19.04
CA ALA A 256 -6.44 -1.58 -19.20
C ALA A 256 -7.06 -2.43 -20.32
N VAL A 257 -8.39 -2.50 -20.39
CA VAL A 257 -9.09 -3.21 -21.46
C VAL A 257 -8.84 -2.56 -22.82
N ALA A 258 -8.89 -1.23 -22.91
CA ALA A 258 -8.65 -0.50 -24.15
C ALA A 258 -7.24 -0.71 -24.71
N ASN A 259 -6.26 -0.91 -23.83
CA ASN A 259 -4.85 -1.12 -24.20
C ASN A 259 -4.42 -2.60 -24.19
N GLY A 260 -5.36 -3.55 -24.01
CA GLY A 260 -5.05 -4.98 -24.01
C GLY A 260 -4.16 -5.44 -22.84
N ILE A 261 -4.19 -4.71 -21.72
CA ILE A 261 -3.43 -5.01 -20.51
C ILE A 261 -4.20 -6.03 -19.66
N ASN A 262 -3.49 -6.92 -18.97
CA ASN A 262 -4.13 -7.90 -18.09
C ASN A 262 -4.79 -7.21 -16.89
N VAL A 263 -5.98 -7.68 -16.51
CA VAL A 263 -6.72 -7.13 -15.36
C VAL A 263 -7.02 -8.23 -14.34
N SER A 264 -6.90 -7.89 -13.06
CA SER A 264 -7.32 -8.70 -11.92
C SER A 264 -8.25 -7.87 -11.03
N THR A 265 -9.45 -8.37 -10.78
CA THR A 265 -10.49 -7.68 -9.99
C THR A 265 -10.71 -8.38 -8.67
#